data_AF-A0A401TZJ6-F1
#
_entry.id   AF-A0A401TZJ6-F1
#
_cell.length_a   1.000
_cell.length_b   1.000
_cell.length_c   1.000
_cell.angle_alpha   90.00
_cell.angle_beta   90.00
_cell.angle_gamma   90.00
#
_symmetry.space_group_name_H-M   'P 1'
#
loop_
_entity.id
_entity.type
_entity.pdbx_description
1 polymer ?
#
loop_
_entity_poly.entity_id
_entity_poly.type
_entity_poly.pdbx_seq_one_letter_code
_entity_poly.pdbx_strand_id
1 'polypeptide(L)'
;MPRLFVLADALHHASMQAWALGATDTISRPFDARGLLQRIRAAFPDDSGYDETDRGKALNRGVEAAHAVMVKMFERMRAGEPLKFEDIVAAENKILKAIKHNSLREWLTTVGCHHQETYRHCLFVTGFAVAFSQHLGMRDDDQRRLARAALLHDVGKAFVPVALLDKPGALT
;
A
#
# COMPACT_ATOMS: atom_id res chain seq x y z
N MET A 1 -9.11 7.55 20.85
CA MET A 1 -7.76 7.94 20.39
C MET A 1 -6.77 7.67 21.53
N PRO A 2 -5.63 7.02 21.25
CA PRO A 2 -4.57 6.83 22.23
C PRO A 2 -3.99 8.19 22.67
N ARG A 3 -3.71 8.33 23.95
CA ARG A 3 -3.21 9.56 24.59
C ARG A 3 -2.00 9.23 25.46
N LEU A 4 -0.79 9.35 24.91
CA LEU A 4 0.46 9.14 25.62
C LEU A 4 0.89 10.43 26.32
N PHE A 5 1.01 10.40 27.64
CA PHE A 5 1.41 11.58 28.43
C PHE A 5 2.89 11.49 28.83
N VAL A 6 3.63 12.58 28.62
CA VAL A 6 5.03 12.69 29.04
C VAL A 6 5.08 13.37 30.40
N LEU A 7 5.57 12.66 31.40
CA LEU A 7 5.70 13.14 32.77
C LEU A 7 7.09 13.72 33.01
N ALA A 8 7.16 14.82 33.74
CA ALA A 8 8.42 15.44 34.14
C ALA A 8 9.23 14.53 35.09
N ASP A 9 8.54 13.82 36.01
CA ASP A 9 9.12 12.91 37.00
C ASP A 9 8.30 11.62 37.14
N ALA A 10 8.95 10.53 37.55
CA ALA A 10 8.33 9.21 37.78
C ALA A 10 7.56 9.11 39.12
N LEU A 11 7.00 10.23 39.60
CA LEU A 11 6.26 10.28 40.85
C LEU A 11 4.86 9.67 40.68
N HIS A 12 4.43 8.89 41.68
CA HIS A 12 3.12 8.22 41.68
C HIS A 12 1.95 9.20 41.44
N HIS A 13 2.02 10.40 42.00
CA HIS A 13 0.96 11.40 41.87
C HIS A 13 0.83 11.96 40.44
N ALA A 14 1.94 12.12 39.71
CA ALA A 14 1.93 12.61 38.32
C ALA A 14 1.28 11.59 37.37
N SER A 15 1.52 10.30 37.62
CA SER A 15 0.88 9.22 36.87
C SER A 15 -0.63 9.19 37.13
N MET A 16 -1.06 9.23 38.40
CA MET A 16 -2.48 9.26 38.76
C MET A 16 -3.24 10.42 38.13
N GLN A 17 -2.64 11.62 38.11
CA GLN A 17 -3.24 12.78 37.47
C GLN A 17 -3.33 12.62 35.94
N ALA A 18 -2.32 12.04 35.30
CA ALA A 18 -2.36 11.74 33.88
C ALA A 18 -3.50 10.78 33.53
N TRP A 19 -3.69 9.72 34.30
CA TRP A 19 -4.81 8.78 34.13
C TRP A 19 -6.17 9.47 34.32
N ALA A 20 -6.31 10.36 35.32
CA ALA A 20 -7.54 11.13 35.54
C ALA A 20 -7.86 12.09 34.38
N LEU A 21 -6.84 12.64 33.71
CA LEU A 21 -6.97 13.47 32.51
C LEU A 21 -7.18 12.63 31.22
N GLY A 22 -7.20 11.30 31.36
CA GLY A 22 -7.50 10.37 30.30
C GLY A 22 -6.29 9.84 29.53
N ALA A 23 -5.07 9.92 30.09
CA ALA A 23 -3.94 9.19 29.52
C ALA A 23 -4.29 7.71 29.32
N THR A 24 -3.82 7.15 28.21
CA THR A 24 -3.89 5.70 27.93
C THR A 24 -2.55 5.02 28.18
N ASP A 25 -1.47 5.79 28.25
CA ASP A 25 -0.13 5.38 28.70
C ASP A 25 0.64 6.61 29.21
N THR A 26 1.68 6.39 30.02
CA THR A 26 2.54 7.44 30.59
C THR A 26 4.02 7.07 30.45
N ILE A 27 4.87 8.04 30.12
CA ILE A 27 6.34 7.88 30.08
C ILE A 27 7.04 8.99 30.86
N SER A 28 8.14 8.66 31.54
CA SER A 28 9.01 9.62 32.26
C SER A 28 10.45 9.51 31.79
N ARG A 29 11.26 10.54 32.06
CA ARG A 29 12.71 10.52 31.77
C ARG A 29 13.46 9.56 32.72
N PRO A 30 14.64 9.04 32.31
CA PRO A 30 15.27 9.20 31.01
C PRO A 30 14.58 8.37 29.91
N PHE A 31 14.52 8.92 28.70
CA PHE A 31 13.87 8.23 27.58
C PHE A 31 14.82 7.21 26.94
N ASP A 32 14.35 5.99 26.79
CA ASP A 32 14.92 5.03 25.85
C ASP A 32 14.17 5.14 24.52
N ALA A 33 14.91 5.45 23.45
CA ALA A 33 14.35 5.59 22.11
C ALA A 33 13.67 4.27 21.64
N ARG A 34 14.21 3.10 21.99
CA ARG A 34 13.62 1.81 21.63
C ARG A 34 12.33 1.56 22.39
N GLY A 35 12.34 1.76 23.71
CA GLY A 35 11.15 1.64 24.56
C GLY A 35 10.03 2.61 24.19
N LEU A 36 10.36 3.86 23.85
CA LEU A 36 9.38 4.86 23.40
C LEU A 36 8.73 4.44 22.07
N LEU A 37 9.54 4.00 21.10
CA LEU A 37 9.02 3.50 19.82
C LEU A 37 8.12 2.28 20.00
N GLN A 38 8.47 1.36 20.90
CA GLN A 38 7.65 0.19 21.19
C GLN A 38 6.30 0.58 21.80
N ARG A 39 6.27 1.54 22.72
CA ARG A 39 5.04 2.03 23.36
C ARG A 39 4.14 2.78 22.38
N ILE A 40 4.71 3.63 21.53
CA ILE A 40 3.96 4.31 20.47
C ILE A 40 3.33 3.28 19.52
N ARG A 41 4.09 2.25 19.09
CA ARG A 41 3.56 1.16 18.25
C ARG A 41 2.48 0.32 18.92
N ALA A 42 2.57 0.12 20.24
CA ALA A 42 1.54 -0.61 21.00
C ALA A 42 0.27 0.22 21.19
N ALA A 43 0.40 1.54 21.38
CA ALA A 43 -0.72 2.46 21.59
C ALA A 43 -1.44 2.79 20.27
N PHE A 44 -0.68 2.90 19.19
CA PHE A 44 -1.17 3.05 17.81
C PHE A 44 -0.78 1.79 17.04
N PRO A 45 -1.55 0.68 17.18
CA PRO A 45 -1.43 -0.44 16.28
C PRO A 45 -1.97 0.01 14.91
N ASP A 46 -1.20 0.86 14.22
CA ASP A 46 -1.33 1.00 12.79
C ASP A 46 -0.94 -0.36 12.20
N ASP A 47 -1.91 -1.02 11.56
CA ASP A 47 -1.77 -2.25 10.78
C ASP A 47 -0.86 -2.07 9.54
N SER A 48 -0.11 -0.96 9.49
CA SER A 48 0.83 -0.57 8.46
C SER A 48 2.25 -0.55 9.02
N GLY A 49 2.64 -1.64 9.68
CA GLY A 49 4.03 -1.90 9.98
C GLY A 49 4.80 -2.06 8.67
N TYR A 50 5.77 -1.19 8.41
CA TYR A 50 6.84 -1.48 7.48
C TYR A 50 7.51 -2.79 7.93
N ASP A 51 7.16 -3.88 7.24
CA ASP A 51 7.52 -5.24 7.60
C ASP A 51 8.87 -5.60 6.93
N GLU A 52 9.95 -5.62 7.72
CA GLU A 52 11.29 -6.02 7.24
C GLU A 52 11.43 -7.54 7.05
N THR A 53 10.39 -8.33 7.35
CA THR A 53 10.39 -9.76 7.06
C THR A 53 10.33 -10.02 5.54
N ASP A 54 10.58 -11.27 5.13
CA ASP A 54 10.49 -11.67 3.73
C ASP A 54 9.10 -11.40 3.11
N ARG A 55 8.06 -11.34 3.94
CA ARG A 55 6.69 -11.04 3.57
C ARG A 55 6.51 -9.57 3.14
N GLY A 56 6.94 -8.61 3.96
CA GLY A 56 6.91 -7.18 3.58
C GLY A 56 7.86 -6.85 2.43
N LYS A 57 9.02 -7.51 2.32
CA LYS A 57 9.88 -7.40 1.12
C LYS A 57 9.17 -7.90 -0.14
N ALA A 58 8.42 -9.00 -0.05
CA ALA A 58 7.64 -9.51 -1.18
C ALA A 58 6.52 -8.55 -1.57
N LEU A 59 5.85 -7.93 -0.59
CA LEU A 59 4.83 -6.91 -0.80
C LEU A 59 5.39 -5.70 -1.56
N ASN A 60 6.46 -5.10 -1.04
CA ASN A 60 7.10 -3.93 -1.65
C ASN A 60 7.57 -4.23 -3.08
N ARG A 61 8.24 -5.38 -3.31
CA ARG A 61 8.63 -5.80 -4.67
C ARG A 61 7.44 -5.99 -5.61
N GLY A 62 6.31 -6.47 -5.10
CA GLY A 62 5.06 -6.60 -5.85
C GLY A 62 4.52 -5.24 -6.29
N VAL A 63 4.40 -4.31 -5.34
CA VAL A 63 3.91 -2.95 -5.60
C VAL A 63 4.86 -2.19 -6.52
N GLU A 64 6.16 -2.23 -6.28
CA GLU A 64 7.18 -1.58 -7.12
C GLU A 64 7.15 -2.09 -8.56
N ALA A 65 7.04 -3.41 -8.75
CA ALA A 65 7.00 -3.98 -10.09
C ALA A 65 5.72 -3.60 -10.84
N ALA A 66 4.59 -3.58 -10.14
CA ALA A 66 3.34 -3.13 -10.72
C ALA A 66 3.41 -1.64 -11.08
N HIS A 67 3.90 -0.80 -10.17
CA HIS A 67 4.12 0.63 -10.40
C HIS A 67 5.06 0.89 -11.59
N ALA A 68 6.15 0.13 -11.74
CA ALA A 68 7.06 0.27 -12.87
C ALA A 68 6.38 -0.02 -14.22
N VAL A 69 5.47 -1.00 -14.27
CA VAL A 69 4.65 -1.25 -15.48
C VAL A 69 3.69 -0.08 -15.72
N MET A 70 3.06 0.47 -14.68
CA MET A 70 2.17 1.63 -14.82
C MET A 70 2.90 2.87 -15.35
N VAL A 71 4.11 3.14 -14.86
CA VAL A 71 4.97 4.24 -15.33
C VAL A 71 5.35 4.02 -16.80
N LYS A 72 5.82 2.83 -17.16
CA LYS A 72 6.10 2.49 -18.57
C LYS A 72 4.86 2.69 -19.46
N MET A 73 3.71 2.28 -18.96
CA MET A 73 2.45 2.36 -19.68
C MET A 73 1.99 3.80 -19.92
N PHE A 74 1.95 4.64 -18.87
CA PHE A 74 1.38 5.99 -18.97
C PHE A 74 2.37 7.05 -19.44
N GLU A 75 3.66 6.89 -19.16
CA GLU A 75 4.68 7.90 -19.51
C GLU A 75 5.44 7.52 -20.78
N ARG A 76 5.96 6.29 -20.85
CA ARG A 76 6.88 5.88 -21.92
C ARG A 76 6.19 5.45 -23.20
N MET A 77 4.99 4.86 -23.11
CA MET A 77 4.19 4.53 -24.28
C MET A 77 3.80 5.78 -25.08
N ARG A 78 3.56 6.91 -24.40
CA ARG A 78 3.36 8.22 -25.05
C ARG A 78 4.60 8.74 -25.78
N ALA A 79 5.78 8.38 -25.30
CA ALA A 79 7.06 8.70 -25.94
C ALA A 79 7.42 7.75 -27.10
N GLY A 80 6.54 6.79 -27.44
CA GLY A 80 6.77 5.79 -28.48
C GLY A 80 7.59 4.57 -28.04
N GLU A 81 7.89 4.43 -26.74
CA GLU A 81 8.51 3.22 -26.20
C GLU A 81 7.43 2.15 -25.94
N PRO A 82 7.43 1.02 -26.68
CA PRO A 82 6.40 0.01 -26.51
C PRO A 82 6.56 -0.77 -25.20
N LEU A 83 5.44 -1.15 -24.59
CA LEU A 83 5.43 -2.04 -23.45
C LEU A 83 5.76 -3.48 -23.90
N LYS A 84 6.76 -4.10 -23.26
CA LYS A 84 7.13 -5.49 -23.56
C LYS A 84 6.26 -6.46 -22.75
N PHE A 85 5.88 -7.57 -23.37
CA PHE A 85 5.13 -8.62 -22.68
C PHE A 85 5.90 -9.20 -21.48
N GLU A 86 7.22 -9.28 -21.58
CA GLU A 86 8.11 -9.73 -20.50
C GLU A 86 8.00 -8.87 -19.24
N ASP A 87 7.85 -7.55 -19.39
CA ASP A 87 7.68 -6.61 -18.26
C ASP A 87 6.39 -6.92 -17.50
N ILE A 88 5.32 -7.23 -18.24
CA ILE A 88 4.01 -7.57 -17.70
C ILE A 88 4.07 -8.88 -16.92
N VAL A 89 4.68 -9.92 -17.50
CA VAL A 89 4.82 -11.23 -16.86
C VAL A 89 5.71 -11.15 -15.61
N ALA A 90 6.77 -10.34 -15.64
CA ALA A 90 7.62 -10.12 -14.48
C ALA A 90 6.87 -9.43 -13.33
N ALA A 91 6.02 -8.43 -13.64
CA ALA A 91 5.20 -7.76 -12.64
C ALA A 91 4.10 -8.68 -12.09
N GLU A 92 3.37 -9.36 -12.97
CA GLU A 92 2.34 -10.36 -12.64
C GLU A 92 2.83 -11.36 -11.59
N ASN A 93 3.98 -12.00 -11.83
CA ASN A 93 4.53 -12.99 -10.91
C ASN A 93 4.82 -12.42 -9.51
N LYS A 94 5.25 -11.15 -9.44
CA LYS A 94 5.52 -10.47 -8.17
C LYS A 94 4.23 -10.05 -7.47
N ILE A 95 3.23 -9.57 -8.21
CA ILE A 95 1.90 -9.19 -7.69
C ILE A 95 1.20 -10.40 -7.09
N LEU A 96 1.12 -11.51 -7.84
CA LEU A 96 0.48 -12.75 -7.38
C LEU A 96 1.12 -13.26 -6.09
N LYS A 97 2.46 -13.27 -6.02
CA LYS A 97 3.20 -13.67 -4.82
C LYS A 97 2.97 -12.69 -3.66
N ALA A 98 3.02 -11.39 -3.92
CA ALA A 98 2.78 -10.37 -2.91
C ALA A 98 1.40 -10.57 -2.26
N ILE A 99 0.34 -10.67 -3.05
CA ILE A 99 -1.02 -10.81 -2.53
C ILE A 99 -1.27 -12.19 -1.94
N LYS A 100 -0.62 -13.25 -2.44
CA LYS A 100 -0.76 -14.60 -1.85
C LYS A 100 -0.13 -14.71 -0.46
N HIS A 101 0.96 -13.99 -0.22
CA HIS A 101 1.71 -14.05 1.04
C HIS A 101 1.38 -12.90 2.01
N ASN A 102 0.56 -11.94 1.56
CA ASN A 102 0.09 -10.81 2.35
C ASN A 102 -1.45 -10.75 2.30
N SER A 103 -2.04 -9.79 3.00
CA SER A 103 -3.46 -9.48 2.87
C SER A 103 -3.67 -8.45 1.75
N LEU A 104 -4.88 -8.46 1.18
CA LEU A 104 -5.35 -7.38 0.31
C LEU A 104 -5.25 -6.02 1.01
N ARG A 105 -5.51 -5.95 2.32
CA ARG A 105 -5.42 -4.71 3.09
C ARG A 105 -4.02 -4.12 3.04
N GLU A 106 -2.99 -4.92 3.29
CA GLU A 106 -1.59 -4.47 3.21
C GLU A 106 -1.25 -3.97 1.81
N TRP A 107 -1.67 -4.69 0.76
CA TRP A 107 -1.52 -4.24 -0.63
C TRP A 107 -2.16 -2.86 -0.86
N LEU A 108 -3.42 -2.68 -0.48
CA LEU A 108 -4.14 -1.42 -0.67
C LEU A 108 -3.51 -0.28 0.13
N THR A 109 -3.05 -0.54 1.35
CA THR A 109 -2.34 0.45 2.16
C THR A 109 -1.04 0.89 1.48
N THR A 110 -0.19 -0.06 1.07
CA THR A 110 1.08 0.27 0.40
C THR A 110 0.85 1.02 -0.91
N VAL A 111 -0.09 0.58 -1.74
CA VAL A 111 -0.45 1.27 -2.98
C VAL A 111 -1.02 2.67 -2.69
N GLY A 112 -1.79 2.82 -1.62
CA GLY A 112 -2.40 4.09 -1.20
C GLY A 112 -1.39 5.17 -0.81
N CYS A 113 -0.18 4.80 -0.42
CA CYS A 113 0.91 5.74 -0.09
C CYS A 113 1.51 6.43 -1.32
N HIS A 114 1.19 5.99 -2.53
CA HIS A 114 1.72 6.58 -3.77
C HIS A 114 0.86 7.77 -4.26
N HIS A 115 1.50 8.83 -4.79
CA HIS A 115 0.91 10.14 -5.06
C HIS A 115 0.05 10.32 -6.34
N GLN A 116 0.22 9.53 -7.41
CA GLN A 116 -0.52 9.72 -8.67
C GLN A 116 -1.79 8.85 -8.71
N GLU A 117 -2.92 9.51 -8.91
CA GLU A 117 -4.26 8.94 -8.90
C GLU A 117 -4.42 7.77 -9.89
N THR A 118 -3.93 7.93 -11.12
CA THR A 118 -4.18 7.00 -12.23
C THR A 118 -3.52 5.64 -12.02
N TYR A 119 -2.27 5.58 -11.55
CA TYR A 119 -1.67 4.30 -11.21
C TYR A 119 -2.32 3.68 -9.98
N ARG A 120 -2.74 4.50 -9.00
CA ARG A 120 -3.31 4.01 -7.74
C ARG A 120 -4.61 3.27 -8.01
N HIS A 121 -5.45 3.83 -8.88
CA HIS A 121 -6.67 3.19 -9.35
C HIS A 121 -6.40 1.81 -9.97
N CYS A 122 -5.49 1.75 -10.95
CA CYS A 122 -5.20 0.50 -11.66
C CYS A 122 -4.63 -0.58 -10.71
N LEU A 123 -3.76 -0.17 -9.77
CA LEU A 123 -3.17 -1.08 -8.79
C LEU A 123 -4.17 -1.53 -7.71
N PHE A 124 -5.16 -0.71 -7.35
CA PHE A 124 -6.27 -1.14 -6.51
C PHE A 124 -7.12 -2.20 -7.22
N VAL A 125 -7.57 -1.92 -8.45
CA VAL A 125 -8.34 -2.88 -9.26
C VAL A 125 -7.58 -4.19 -9.43
N THR A 126 -6.28 -4.12 -9.72
CA THR A 126 -5.40 -5.30 -9.82
C THR A 126 -5.33 -6.07 -8.51
N GLY A 127 -5.18 -5.38 -7.38
CA GLY A 127 -5.19 -5.97 -6.05
C GLY A 127 -6.46 -6.75 -5.75
N PHE A 128 -7.62 -6.12 -5.98
CA PHE A 128 -8.93 -6.74 -5.80
C PHE A 128 -9.13 -7.95 -6.72
N ALA A 129 -8.82 -7.82 -8.02
CA ALA A 129 -9.00 -8.90 -8.98
C ALA A 129 -8.16 -10.14 -8.61
N VAL A 130 -6.89 -9.94 -8.24
CA VAL A 130 -6.01 -11.03 -7.82
C VAL A 130 -6.50 -11.67 -6.52
N ALA A 131 -6.77 -10.88 -5.48
CA ALA A 131 -7.24 -11.40 -4.20
C ALA A 131 -8.55 -12.18 -4.35
N PHE A 132 -9.47 -11.68 -5.18
CA PHE A 132 -10.72 -12.35 -5.49
C PHE A 132 -10.51 -13.68 -6.21
N SER A 133 -9.63 -13.74 -7.22
CA SER A 133 -9.33 -14.98 -7.92
C SER A 133 -8.68 -16.05 -7.04
N GLN A 134 -7.82 -15.62 -6.10
CA GLN A 134 -7.21 -16.50 -5.11
C GLN A 134 -8.25 -17.03 -4.12
N HIS A 135 -9.15 -16.15 -3.67
CA HIS A 135 -10.24 -16.52 -2.77
C HIS A 135 -11.21 -17.54 -3.40
N LEU A 136 -11.49 -17.40 -4.70
CA LEU A 136 -12.31 -18.36 -5.46
C LEU A 136 -11.60 -19.69 -5.76
N GLY A 137 -10.29 -19.82 -5.44
CA GLY A 137 -9.52 -21.02 -5.76
C GLY A 137 -9.34 -21.24 -7.27
N MET A 138 -9.33 -20.17 -8.07
CA MET A 138 -9.12 -20.25 -9.52
C MET A 138 -7.77 -20.92 -9.84
N ARG A 139 -7.68 -21.59 -10.99
CA ARG A 139 -6.42 -22.19 -11.44
C ARG A 139 -5.35 -21.11 -11.59
N ASP A 140 -4.10 -21.47 -11.31
CA ASP A 140 -2.95 -20.57 -11.41
C ASP A 140 -2.85 -19.85 -12.77
N ASP A 141 -3.11 -20.53 -13.89
CA ASP A 141 -3.10 -19.91 -15.23
C ASP A 141 -4.17 -18.82 -15.38
N ASP A 142 -5.32 -19.01 -14.76
CA ASP A 142 -6.44 -18.09 -14.86
C ASP A 142 -6.24 -16.89 -13.92
N GLN A 143 -5.65 -17.10 -12.73
CA GLN A 143 -5.19 -16.01 -11.87
C GLN A 143 -4.13 -15.14 -12.59
N ARG A 144 -3.17 -15.79 -13.25
CA ARG A 144 -2.15 -15.13 -14.09
C ARG A 144 -2.77 -14.28 -15.20
N ARG A 145 -3.73 -14.85 -15.94
CA ARG A 145 -4.47 -14.12 -16.99
C ARG A 145 -5.23 -12.94 -16.43
N LEU A 146 -5.94 -13.11 -15.31
CA LEU A 146 -6.70 -12.04 -14.68
C LEU A 146 -5.79 -10.92 -14.17
N ALA A 147 -4.67 -11.25 -13.55
CA ALA A 147 -3.69 -10.27 -13.08
C ALA A 147 -3.17 -9.38 -14.22
N ARG A 148 -2.81 -9.99 -15.37
CA ARG A 148 -2.41 -9.21 -16.56
C ARG A 148 -3.53 -8.34 -17.10
N ALA A 149 -4.75 -8.90 -17.20
CA ALA A 149 -5.90 -8.17 -17.70
C ALA A 149 -6.23 -6.97 -16.81
N ALA A 150 -6.22 -7.14 -15.49
CA ALA A 150 -6.47 -6.06 -14.54
C ALA A 150 -5.39 -4.98 -14.57
N LEU A 151 -4.11 -5.39 -14.68
CA LEU A 151 -2.98 -4.46 -14.77
C LEU A 151 -3.03 -3.58 -16.03
N LEU A 152 -3.56 -4.12 -17.12
CA LEU A 152 -3.61 -3.46 -18.44
C LEU A 152 -4.97 -2.90 -18.82
N HIS A 153 -6.00 -3.05 -17.98
CA HIS A 153 -7.39 -2.78 -18.38
C HIS A 153 -7.60 -1.35 -18.91
N ASP A 154 -6.83 -0.40 -18.36
CA ASP A 154 -6.89 1.01 -18.68
C ASP A 154 -5.71 1.48 -19.56
N VAL A 155 -4.97 0.57 -20.20
CA VAL A 155 -3.81 0.90 -21.06
C VAL A 155 -4.16 1.91 -22.16
N GLY A 156 -5.38 1.85 -22.70
CA GLY A 156 -5.85 2.79 -23.71
C GLY A 156 -5.91 4.24 -23.23
N LYS A 157 -6.05 4.47 -21.91
CA LYS A 157 -6.05 5.83 -21.33
C LYS A 157 -4.70 6.53 -21.46
N ALA A 158 -3.61 5.80 -21.71
CA ALA A 158 -2.30 6.40 -21.96
C ALA A 158 -2.28 7.34 -23.18
N PHE A 159 -3.20 7.15 -24.12
CA PHE A 159 -3.32 7.98 -25.33
C PHE A 159 -4.38 9.06 -25.23
N VAL A 160 -5.08 9.17 -24.09
CA VAL A 160 -6.10 10.18 -23.86
C VAL A 160 -5.45 11.42 -23.23
N PRO A 161 -5.68 12.63 -23.77
CA PRO A 161 -5.22 13.87 -23.16
C PRO A 161 -5.63 13.99 -21.69
N VAL A 162 -4.69 14.38 -20.82
CA VAL A 162 -4.92 14.55 -19.37
C VAL A 162 -6.09 15.50 -19.09
N ALA A 163 -6.23 16.57 -19.87
CA ALA A 163 -7.34 17.52 -19.74
C ALA A 163 -8.74 16.89 -19.97
N LEU A 164 -8.83 15.76 -20.68
CA LEU A 164 -10.06 14.98 -20.82
C LEU A 164 -10.25 13.96 -19.70
N LEU A 165 -9.15 13.37 -19.20
CA LEU A 165 -9.19 12.42 -18.08
C LEU A 165 -9.58 13.09 -16.75
N ASP A 166 -9.05 14.29 -16.52
CA ASP A 166 -9.25 15.04 -15.27
C ASP A 166 -10.40 16.05 -15.36
N LYS A 167 -11.24 15.99 -16.41
CA LYS A 167 -12.36 16.93 -16.60
C LYS A 167 -13.38 16.76 -15.46
N PRO A 168 -13.62 17.78 -14.62
CA PRO A 168 -14.51 17.66 -13.46
C PRO A 168 -16.01 17.71 -13.83
N GLY A 169 -16.35 17.97 -15.09
CA GLY A 169 -17.72 18.06 -15.61
C GLY A 169 -17.99 16.99 -16.66
N ALA A 170 -19.24 16.90 -17.12
CA ALA A 170 -19.65 15.94 -18.12
C ALA A 170 -18.75 15.98 -19.37
N LEU A 171 -18.41 14.80 -19.90
CA LEU A 171 -17.75 14.68 -21.19
C LEU A 171 -18.72 15.22 -22.26
N THR A 172 -18.22 16.09 -23.14
CA THR A 172 -18.97 16.77 -24.21
C THR A 172 -18.24 16.55 -25.51
#